data_AF-A0A7S1UHG1-F1
#
_entry.id   AF-A0A7S1UHG1-F1
#
_cell.length_a   1.000
_cell.length_b   1.000
_cell.length_c   1.000
_cell.angle_alpha   90.00
_cell.angle_beta   90.00
_cell.angle_gamma   90.00
#
_symmetry.space_group_name_H-M   'P 1'
#
loop_
_entity.id
_entity.type
_entity.pdbx_description
1 polymer ?
#
loop_
_entity_poly.entity_id
_entity_poly.type
_entity_poly.pdbx_seq_one_letter_code
_entity_poly.pdbx_strand_id
1 'polypeptide(L)'
;GGGAGDSSDEEEEEHTITFDRYLRKDAEKCERLGQPRILNLGLVGEHHSLWGHKLWNASLVVADMVDAGEIDVTGKSVLELGSGAALPSCMAGICGSSCVVATDYAIDTDQHLVDNIRDNLERFQAEAGEQQDNAE
;
A
#
# COMPACT_ATOMS: atom_id res chain seq x y z
N GLY A 1 -13.97 5.29 -53.74
CA GLY A 1 -13.62 4.28 -52.73
C GLY A 1 -13.28 5.02 -51.46
N GLY A 2 -14.14 4.93 -50.45
CA GLY A 2 -13.88 5.46 -49.12
C GLY A 2 -13.67 4.29 -48.19
N GLY A 3 -12.44 4.11 -47.70
CA GLY A 3 -12.14 3.26 -46.55
C GLY A 3 -12.05 4.19 -45.36
N ALA A 4 -13.04 4.11 -44.47
CA ALA A 4 -13.02 4.78 -43.18
C ALA A 4 -11.86 4.21 -42.36
N GLY A 5 -11.11 5.10 -41.69
CA GLY A 5 -10.15 4.71 -40.68
C GLY A 5 -10.89 4.07 -39.51
N ASP A 6 -10.43 2.89 -39.13
CA ASP A 6 -10.78 2.26 -37.86
C ASP A 6 -9.83 2.86 -36.82
N SER A 7 -10.21 4.01 -36.26
CA SER A 7 -9.63 4.49 -35.01
C SER A 7 -10.41 3.81 -33.90
N SER A 8 -9.90 2.66 -33.44
CA SER A 8 -10.30 2.13 -32.15
C SER A 8 -9.82 3.12 -31.10
N ASP A 9 -10.69 4.04 -30.72
CA ASP A 9 -10.54 4.81 -29.49
C ASP A 9 -10.56 3.78 -28.35
N GLU A 10 -9.37 3.36 -27.92
CA GLU A 10 -9.19 2.72 -26.62
C GLU A 10 -9.54 3.80 -25.59
N GLU A 11 -10.79 3.81 -25.12
CA GLU A 11 -11.20 4.64 -24.00
C GLU A 11 -10.24 4.34 -22.83
N GLU A 12 -9.48 5.34 -22.38
CA GLU A 12 -8.73 5.25 -21.12
C GLU A 12 -9.76 4.99 -20.01
N GLU A 13 -9.93 3.71 -19.63
CA GLU A 13 -10.87 3.32 -18.60
C GLU A 13 -10.44 3.92 -17.26
N GLU A 14 -11.30 4.76 -16.67
CA GLU A 14 -11.04 5.44 -15.41
C GLU A 14 -10.98 4.41 -14.26
N HIS A 15 -9.76 4.04 -13.86
CA HIS A 15 -9.55 3.10 -12.76
C HIS A 15 -10.06 3.68 -11.43
N THR A 16 -11.10 3.06 -10.87
CA THR A 16 -11.68 3.50 -9.60
C THR A 16 -10.79 3.09 -8.43
N ILE A 17 -10.42 4.04 -7.56
CA ILE A 17 -9.78 3.75 -6.27
C ILE A 17 -10.83 3.74 -5.17
N THR A 18 -10.89 2.65 -4.42
CA THR A 18 -11.65 2.55 -3.17
C THR A 18 -10.68 2.58 -1.99
N PHE A 19 -11.19 2.74 -0.76
CA PHE A 19 -10.34 2.78 0.42
C PHE A 19 -10.81 1.78 1.47
N ASP A 20 -9.85 1.14 2.12
CA ASP A 20 -10.07 0.37 3.34
C ASP A 20 -9.10 0.80 4.43
N ARG A 21 -9.43 0.46 5.68
CA ARG A 21 -8.72 0.95 6.86
C ARG A 21 -8.16 -0.21 7.66
N TYR A 22 -6.86 -0.17 7.89
CA TYR A 22 -6.21 -1.05 8.84
C TYR A 22 -6.06 -0.35 10.19
N LEU A 23 -6.58 -0.97 11.25
CA LEU A 23 -6.48 -0.47 12.63
C LEU A 23 -5.46 -1.30 13.41
N ARG A 24 -4.37 -0.67 13.83
CA ARG A 24 -3.38 -1.30 14.71
C ARG A 24 -3.98 -1.60 16.08
N LYS A 25 -3.69 -2.80 16.59
CA LYS A 25 -4.29 -3.32 17.82
C LYS A 25 -3.80 -2.62 19.08
N ASP A 26 -2.50 -2.32 19.16
CA ASP A 26 -1.89 -1.71 20.33
C ASP A 26 -1.90 -0.17 20.25
N ALA A 27 -3.02 0.41 20.68
CA ALA A 27 -3.20 1.87 20.66
C ALA A 27 -2.21 2.61 21.58
N GLU A 28 -1.88 2.03 22.74
CA GLU A 28 -0.94 2.63 23.69
C GLU A 28 0.48 2.66 23.12
N LYS A 29 0.90 1.61 22.41
CA LYS A 29 2.16 1.60 21.66
C LYS A 29 2.16 2.68 20.58
N CYS A 30 1.08 2.81 19.81
CA CYS A 30 1.00 3.84 18.76
C CYS A 30 1.19 5.24 19.35
N GLU A 31 0.46 5.57 20.43
CA GLU A 31 0.57 6.86 21.11
C GLU A 31 1.96 7.09 21.71
N ARG A 32 2.48 6.10 22.46
CA ARG A 32 3.79 6.19 23.12
C ARG A 32 4.95 6.37 22.14
N LEU A 33 4.85 5.82 20.93
CA LEU A 33 5.88 5.92 19.91
C LEU A 33 5.61 7.05 18.90
N GLY A 34 4.51 7.80 19.03
CA GLY A 34 4.12 8.82 18.05
C GLY A 34 3.92 8.24 16.65
N GLN A 35 3.35 7.03 16.55
CA GLN A 35 3.14 6.32 15.30
C GLN A 35 1.66 6.30 14.90
N PRO A 36 1.33 6.22 13.61
CA PRO A 36 -0.05 6.18 13.15
C PRO A 36 -0.77 4.94 13.69
N ARG A 37 -1.98 5.13 14.22
CA ARG A 37 -2.85 4.04 14.69
C ARG A 37 -3.67 3.42 13.56
N ILE A 38 -4.03 4.22 12.58
CA ILE A 38 -4.88 3.85 11.44
C ILE A 38 -4.07 4.07 10.17
N LEU A 39 -4.08 3.09 9.28
CA LEU A 39 -3.56 3.24 7.93
C LEU A 39 -4.76 3.22 6.97
N ASN A 40 -4.89 4.26 6.16
CA ASN A 40 -5.90 4.31 5.10
C ASN A 40 -5.24 3.90 3.79
N LEU A 41 -5.75 2.84 3.15
CA LEU A 41 -5.13 2.22 2.00
C LEU A 41 -6.05 2.31 0.79
N GLY A 42 -5.54 2.85 -0.31
CA GLY A 42 -6.15 2.77 -1.62
C GLY A 42 -6.13 1.34 -2.14
N LEU A 43 -7.26 0.92 -2.70
CA LEU A 43 -7.47 -0.38 -3.33
C LEU A 43 -7.95 -0.15 -4.76
N VAL A 44 -7.25 -0.75 -5.71
CA VAL A 44 -7.61 -0.69 -7.14
C VAL A 44 -8.92 -1.44 -7.34
N GLY A 45 -9.90 -0.79 -7.98
CA GLY A 45 -11.24 -1.32 -8.20
C GLY A 45 -11.31 -2.65 -8.95
N GLU A 46 -12.47 -3.32 -8.87
CA GLU A 46 -12.74 -4.65 -9.46
C GLU A 46 -12.77 -4.63 -10.99
N HIS A 47 -11.62 -4.53 -11.66
CA HIS A 47 -11.61 -4.54 -13.14
C HIS A 47 -10.62 -5.51 -13.80
N HIS A 48 -9.97 -6.41 -13.06
CA HIS A 48 -9.11 -7.45 -13.64
C HIS A 48 -8.77 -8.56 -12.62
N SER A 49 -8.15 -9.66 -13.08
CA SER A 49 -7.91 -10.90 -12.32
C SER A 49 -6.88 -10.80 -11.19
N LEU A 50 -6.28 -9.63 -10.92
CA LEU A 50 -5.21 -9.49 -9.92
C LEU A 50 -5.73 -9.22 -8.50
N TRP A 51 -7.05 -9.09 -8.33
CA TRP A 51 -7.70 -8.94 -7.02
C TRP A 51 -7.18 -7.81 -6.11
N GLY A 52 -6.74 -6.69 -6.72
CA GLY A 52 -6.26 -5.49 -6.01
C GLY A 52 -7.34 -4.74 -5.20
N HIS A 53 -8.61 -5.11 -5.38
CA HIS A 53 -9.78 -4.52 -4.72
C HIS A 53 -9.98 -5.02 -3.28
N LYS A 54 -9.12 -5.91 -2.79
CA LYS A 54 -9.23 -6.47 -1.44
C LYS A 54 -7.98 -6.21 -0.62
N LEU A 55 -8.21 -5.78 0.61
CA LEU A 55 -7.22 -5.93 1.66
C LEU A 55 -7.30 -7.37 2.21
N TRP A 56 -6.39 -8.22 1.75
CA TRP A 56 -6.45 -9.66 2.03
C TRP A 56 -6.10 -9.99 3.48
N ASN A 57 -6.82 -10.96 4.08
CA ASN A 57 -6.60 -11.38 5.47
C ASN A 57 -5.15 -11.76 5.80
N ALA A 58 -4.43 -12.36 4.86
CA ALA A 58 -3.02 -12.70 5.05
C ALA A 58 -2.15 -11.44 5.26
N SER A 59 -2.46 -10.37 4.53
CA SER A 59 -1.82 -9.05 4.66
C SER A 59 -2.04 -8.48 6.06
N LEU A 60 -3.27 -8.58 6.59
CA LEU A 60 -3.61 -8.16 7.95
C LEU A 60 -2.81 -8.94 9.01
N VAL A 61 -2.73 -10.26 8.87
CA VAL A 61 -2.01 -11.13 9.82
C VAL A 61 -0.52 -10.82 9.82
N VAL A 62 0.10 -10.65 8.65
CA VAL A 62 1.53 -10.30 8.58
C VAL A 62 1.79 -8.93 9.19
N ALA A 63 0.93 -7.94 8.91
CA ALA A 63 1.06 -6.61 9.51
C ALA A 63 0.91 -6.66 11.04
N ASP A 64 -0.03 -7.44 11.56
CA ASP A 64 -0.18 -7.67 13.00
C ASP A 64 1.08 -8.31 13.62
N MET A 65 1.67 -9.30 12.96
CA MET A 65 2.87 -9.99 13.44
C MET A 65 4.11 -9.09 13.44
N VAL A 66 4.27 -8.24 12.41
CA VAL A 66 5.34 -7.23 12.37
C VAL A 66 5.12 -6.19 13.47
N ASP A 67 3.89 -5.69 13.64
CA ASP A 67 3.58 -4.71 14.68
C ASP A 67 3.74 -5.28 16.09
N ALA A 68 3.41 -6.56 16.31
CA ALA A 68 3.64 -7.24 17.59
C ALA A 68 5.13 -7.54 17.85
N GLY A 69 6.00 -7.40 16.85
CA GLY A 69 7.42 -7.75 16.93
C GLY A 69 7.68 -9.26 16.85
N GLU A 70 6.68 -10.06 16.48
CA GLU A 70 6.85 -11.50 16.20
C GLU A 70 7.71 -11.70 14.94
N ILE A 71 7.55 -10.79 13.97
CA ILE A 71 8.46 -10.64 12.83
C ILE A 71 9.25 -9.36 13.05
N ASP A 72 10.45 -9.49 13.63
CA ASP A 72 11.34 -8.36 13.82
C ASP A 72 11.96 -7.91 12.48
N VAL A 73 11.74 -6.64 12.14
CA VAL A 73 12.23 -5.98 10.93
C VAL A 73 13.19 -4.83 11.23
N THR A 74 13.45 -4.55 12.52
CA THR A 74 14.18 -3.36 12.96
C THR A 74 15.58 -3.29 12.34
N GLY A 75 15.86 -2.21 11.62
CA GLY A 75 17.13 -1.97 10.94
C GLY A 75 17.40 -2.87 9.71
N LYS A 76 16.45 -3.72 9.30
CA LYS A 76 16.62 -4.68 8.20
C LYS A 76 16.12 -4.09 6.87
N SER A 77 16.66 -4.64 5.77
CA SER A 77 16.09 -4.46 4.44
C SER A 77 14.98 -5.47 4.20
N VAL A 78 13.79 -5.01 3.80
CA VAL A 78 12.59 -5.83 3.61
C VAL A 78 12.15 -5.76 2.15
N LEU A 79 11.81 -6.91 1.57
CA LEU A 79 11.21 -7.05 0.24
C LEU A 79 9.85 -7.73 0.38
N GLU A 80 8.79 -7.09 -0.11
CA GLU A 80 7.45 -7.66 -0.23
C GLU A 80 7.17 -8.05 -1.69
N LEU A 81 6.71 -9.29 -1.91
CA LEU A 81 6.34 -9.84 -3.21
C LEU A 81 4.82 -10.03 -3.27
N GLY A 82 4.16 -9.41 -4.26
CA GLY A 82 2.70 -9.42 -4.35
C GLY A 82 2.08 -8.54 -3.26
N SER A 83 2.46 -7.27 -3.26
CA SER A 83 2.16 -6.34 -2.17
C SER A 83 0.70 -5.90 -2.12
N GLY A 84 -0.02 -5.93 -3.24
CA GLY A 84 -1.40 -5.48 -3.35
C GLY A 84 -1.54 -4.02 -2.91
N ALA A 85 -2.07 -3.81 -1.70
CA ALA A 85 -2.18 -2.49 -1.08
C ALA A 85 -0.90 -2.02 -0.35
N ALA A 86 0.12 -2.87 -0.24
CA ALA A 86 1.39 -2.66 0.45
C ALA A 86 1.31 -2.46 1.97
N LEU A 87 0.28 -3.01 2.63
CA LEU A 87 0.11 -2.90 4.08
C LEU A 87 1.33 -3.46 4.88
N PRO A 88 1.86 -4.67 4.61
CA PRO A 88 3.05 -5.19 5.29
C PRO A 88 4.28 -4.33 5.07
N SER A 89 4.48 -3.80 3.86
CA SER A 89 5.54 -2.82 3.57
C SER A 89 5.41 -1.54 4.41
N CYS A 90 4.21 -0.95 4.50
CA CYS A 90 3.97 0.21 5.36
C CYS A 90 4.30 -0.12 6.83
N MET A 91 3.83 -1.28 7.32
CA MET A 91 4.09 -1.71 8.69
C MET A 91 5.58 -1.94 8.95
N ALA A 92 6.31 -2.49 7.98
CA ALA A 92 7.74 -2.68 8.08
C ALA A 92 8.49 -1.35 8.22
N GLY A 93 8.06 -0.32 7.48
CA GLY A 93 8.57 1.04 7.61
C GLY A 93 8.29 1.64 9.00
N ILE A 94 7.04 1.54 9.47
CA ILE A 94 6.63 1.98 10.82
C ILE A 94 7.48 1.32 11.91
N CYS A 95 7.76 0.03 11.77
CA CYS A 95 8.54 -0.75 12.73
C CYS A 95 10.06 -0.60 12.56
N GLY A 96 10.52 0.39 11.80
CA GLY A 96 11.93 0.80 11.78
C GLY A 96 12.81 -0.03 10.87
N SER A 97 12.27 -0.62 9.80
CA SER A 97 13.10 -1.18 8.71
C SER A 97 14.01 -0.11 8.11
N SER A 98 15.23 -0.49 7.74
CA SER A 98 16.18 0.45 7.13
C SER A 98 15.90 0.71 5.65
N CYS A 99 15.24 -0.22 4.97
CA CYS A 99 14.79 -0.10 3.60
C CYS A 99 13.62 -1.06 3.38
N VAL A 100 12.58 -0.60 2.67
CA VAL A 100 11.43 -1.41 2.28
C VAL A 100 11.24 -1.30 0.77
N VAL A 101 11.10 -2.44 0.10
CA VAL A 101 10.77 -2.53 -1.32
C VAL A 101 9.47 -3.31 -1.46
N ALA A 102 8.42 -2.64 -1.90
CA ALA A 102 7.15 -3.27 -2.26
C ALA A 102 7.16 -3.58 -3.76
N THR A 103 6.78 -4.80 -4.13
CA THR A 103 6.69 -5.23 -5.53
C THR A 103 5.37 -5.90 -5.83
N ASP A 104 4.91 -5.75 -7.06
CA ASP A 104 3.74 -6.46 -7.59
C ASP A 104 3.85 -6.59 -9.12
N TYR A 105 2.85 -7.23 -9.71
CA TYR A 105 2.73 -7.43 -11.14
C TYR A 105 2.49 -6.10 -11.85
N ALA A 106 3.31 -5.80 -12.86
CA ALA A 106 3.14 -4.66 -13.74
C ALA A 106 3.43 -5.11 -15.19
N ILE A 107 2.36 -5.24 -15.97
CA ILE A 107 2.40 -5.18 -17.43
C ILE A 107 1.66 -3.91 -17.86
N ASP A 108 1.78 -3.51 -19.13
CA ASP A 108 1.29 -2.23 -19.64
C ASP A 108 -0.17 -1.89 -19.26
N THR A 109 -1.04 -2.89 -19.11
CA THR A 109 -2.47 -2.72 -18.72
C THR A 109 -2.74 -2.68 -17.22
N ASP A 110 -1.75 -2.98 -16.37
CA ASP A 110 -1.92 -3.15 -14.91
C ASP A 110 -1.00 -2.21 -14.11
N GLN A 111 -0.40 -1.21 -14.76
CA GLN A 111 0.52 -0.25 -14.16
C GLN A 111 -0.09 0.50 -12.96
N HIS A 112 -1.42 0.68 -12.97
CA HIS A 112 -2.18 1.29 -11.87
C HIS A 112 -1.99 0.56 -10.52
N LEU A 113 -1.62 -0.72 -10.51
CA LEU A 113 -1.45 -1.50 -9.27
C LEU A 113 -0.18 -1.04 -8.56
N VAL A 114 0.90 -0.92 -9.32
CA VAL A 114 2.16 -0.38 -8.82
C VAL A 114 2.04 1.10 -8.49
N ASP A 115 1.25 1.86 -9.24
CA ASP A 115 1.00 3.27 -8.92
C ASP A 115 0.19 3.42 -7.63
N ASN A 116 -0.83 2.58 -7.40
CA ASN A 116 -1.57 2.54 -6.14
C ASN A 116 -0.68 2.12 -4.95
N ILE A 117 0.25 1.19 -5.15
CA ILE A 117 1.26 0.84 -4.13
C ILE A 117 2.12 2.07 -3.80
N ARG A 118 2.60 2.79 -4.81
CA ARG A 118 3.40 4.01 -4.63
C ARG A 118 2.61 5.06 -3.85
N ASP A 119 1.38 5.31 -4.25
CA ASP A 119 0.47 6.24 -3.59
C ASP A 119 0.24 5.88 -2.11
N ASN A 120 0.05 4.60 -1.78
CA ASN A 120 -0.13 4.16 -0.40
C ASN A 120 1.13 4.36 0.45
N LEU A 121 2.31 4.10 -0.12
CA LEU A 121 3.59 4.34 0.56
C LEU A 121 3.84 5.84 0.78
N GLU A 122 3.54 6.68 -0.20
CA GLU A 122 3.68 8.13 -0.09
C GLU A 122 2.70 8.73 0.93
N ARG A 123 1.43 8.29 0.95
CA ARG A 123 0.45 8.69 1.97
C ARG A 123 0.96 8.35 3.38
N PHE A 124 1.50 7.15 3.56
CA PHE A 124 2.10 6.75 4.83
C PHE A 124 3.29 7.65 5.21
N GLN A 125 4.20 7.95 4.28
CA GLN A 125 5.37 8.78 4.56
C GLN A 125 4.99 10.22 4.92
N ALA A 126 4.01 10.80 4.23
CA ALA A 126 3.50 12.14 4.53
C ALA A 126 2.90 12.20 5.94
N GLU A 127 2.05 11.23 6.31
CA GLU A 127 1.45 11.15 7.63
C GLU A 127 2.48 10.93 8.75
N ALA A 128 3.60 10.24 8.46
CA ALA A 128 4.70 10.06 9.40
C ALA A 128 5.58 11.32 9.55
N GLY A 129 5.82 12.05 8.46
CA GLY A 129 6.61 13.29 8.47
C GLY A 129 5.92 14.44 9.21
N GLU A 130 4.61 14.60 9.03
CA GLU A 130 3.81 15.61 9.74
C GLU A 130 3.76 15.39 11.28
N GLN A 131 3.95 14.15 11.74
CA GLN A 131 4.00 13.82 13.16
C GLN A 131 5.37 14.11 13.79
N GLN A 132 6.44 14.11 12.99
CA GLN A 132 7.79 14.46 13.44
C GLN A 132 7.97 15.98 13.57
N ASP A 133 7.46 16.76 12.63
CA ASP A 133 7.59 18.23 12.64
C ASP A 133 6.78 18.93 13.76
N ASN A 134 5.72 18.28 14.26
CA ASN A 134 4.90 18.79 15.38
C ASN A 134 5.46 18.43 16.77
N ALA A 135 6.58 17.71 16.84
CA ALA A 135 7.22 17.27 18.09
C ALA A 135 8.47 18.08 18.48
N GLU A 136 8.83 19.12 17.70
CA GLU A 136 9.89 20.10 17.99
C GLU A 136 9.34 21.41 18.59
#